data_AF-A0A2J2HFM5-F1
#
_entry.id   AF-A0A2J2HFM5-F1
#
_cell.length_a   1.000
_cell.length_b   1.000
_cell.length_c   1.000
_cell.angle_alpha   90.00
_cell.angle_beta   90.00
_cell.angle_gamma   90.00
#
_symmetry.space_group_name_H-M   'P 1'
#
loop_
_entity.id
_entity.type
_entity.pdbx_description
1 polymer ?
#
loop_
_entity_poly.entity_id
_entity_poly.type
_entity_poly.pdbx_seq_one_letter_code
_entity_poly.pdbx_strand_id
1 'polypeptide(L)' 'MPACKLCGRSFDTIADLYAHLRSECSKMPKSRKCPVCGGKYYSIRLMRLHLINEALFDTRHMNYLISV' A
#
# COMPACT_ATOMS: atom_id res chain seq x y z
N MET A 1 -12.07 -9.75 19.83
CA MET A 1 -11.28 -8.50 19.75
C MET A 1 -11.17 -8.05 18.31
N PRO A 2 -11.94 -7.03 17.88
CA PRO A 2 -11.82 -6.44 16.55
C PRO A 2 -10.42 -5.84 16.34
N ALA A 3 -9.78 -6.15 15.21
CA ALA A 3 -8.44 -5.68 14.88
C ALA A 3 -8.40 -4.94 13.54
N CYS A 4 -7.58 -3.91 13.46
CA CYS A 4 -7.40 -3.11 12.26
C CYS A 4 -6.54 -3.84 11.24
N LYS A 5 -7.08 -4.11 10.05
CA LYS A 5 -6.33 -4.77 8.96
C LYS A 5 -5.24 -3.89 8.34
N LEU A 6 -5.23 -2.59 8.62
CA LEU A 6 -4.25 -1.64 8.08
C LEU A 6 -3.01 -1.54 8.97
N CYS A 7 -3.16 -1.56 10.30
CA CYS A 7 -2.06 -1.36 11.25
C CYS A 7 -1.87 -2.50 12.27
N GLY A 8 -2.77 -3.48 12.32
CA GLY A 8 -2.70 -4.63 13.22
C GLY A 8 -3.10 -4.37 14.68
N ARG A 9 -3.49 -3.14 15.05
CA ARG A 9 -3.95 -2.85 16.42
C ARG A 9 -5.28 -3.54 16.73
N SER A 10 -5.37 -4.08 17.94
CA SER A 10 -6.57 -4.71 18.49
C SER A 10 -7.30 -3.73 19.39
N PHE A 11 -8.63 -3.79 19.37
CA PHE A 11 -9.52 -2.94 20.15
C PHE A 11 -10.53 -3.80 20.89
N ASP A 12 -11.03 -3.28 22.00
CA ASP A 12 -12.01 -3.98 22.84
C ASP A 12 -13.41 -3.94 22.22
N THR A 13 -13.75 -2.88 21.48
CA THR A 13 -15.05 -2.71 20.83
C THR A 13 -14.94 -2.39 19.34
N ILE A 14 -16.03 -2.67 18.61
CA ILE A 14 -16.15 -2.36 17.18
C ILE A 14 -16.21 -0.83 16.96
N ALA A 15 -16.80 -0.08 17.90
CA ALA A 15 -16.90 1.38 17.83
C ALA A 15 -15.51 2.05 17.87
N ASP A 16 -14.63 1.59 18.75
CA ASP A 16 -13.25 2.07 18.85
C ASP A 16 -12.46 1.77 17.58
N LEU A 17 -12.65 0.59 16.98
CA LEU A 17 -12.06 0.25 15.69
C LEU A 17 -12.56 1.21 14.58
N TYR A 18 -13.86 1.54 14.53
CA TYR A 18 -14.39 2.46 13.53
C TYR A 18 -13.88 3.90 13.71
N ALA A 19 -13.76 4.39 14.95
CA ALA A 19 -13.18 5.70 15.24
C ALA A 19 -11.71 5.74 14.80
N HIS A 20 -10.93 4.70 15.14
CA HIS A 20 -9.54 4.53 14.71
C HIS A 20 -9.41 4.51 13.18
N LEU A 21 -10.29 3.79 12.48
CA LEU A 21 -10.27 3.74 11.02
C LEU A 21 -10.50 5.13 10.40
N ARG A 22 -11.41 5.93 10.99
CA ARG A 22 -11.74 7.26 10.50
C ARG A 22 -10.67 8.31 10.79
N SER A 23 -10.04 8.29 11.97
CA SER A 23 -9.07 9.33 12.36
C SER A 23 -7.64 9.02 11.91
N GLU A 24 -7.17 7.81 12.20
CA GLU A 24 -5.77 7.41 12.03
C GLU A 24 -5.55 6.75 10.68
N CYS A 25 -6.36 5.72 10.36
CA CYS A 25 -6.18 5.00 9.10
C CYS A 25 -6.56 5.84 7.86
N SER A 26 -7.44 6.83 8.01
CA SER A 26 -7.70 7.80 6.94
C SER A 26 -6.48 8.67 6.62
N LYS A 27 -5.60 8.92 7.60
CA LYS A 27 -4.36 9.69 7.45
C LYS A 27 -3.17 8.82 7.09
N MET A 28 -3.26 7.52 7.34
CA MET A 28 -2.20 6.57 7.05
C MET A 28 -1.92 6.62 5.54
N PRO A 29 -0.66 6.87 5.13
CA PRO A 29 -0.34 6.88 3.71
C PRO A 29 -0.73 5.52 3.17
N LYS A 30 -1.52 5.50 2.09
CA LYS A 30 -1.78 4.29 1.31
C LYS A 30 -0.46 3.91 0.66
N SER A 31 0.47 3.36 1.45
CA SER A 31 1.79 2.99 1.00
C SER A 31 1.59 1.80 0.05
N ARG A 32 1.67 2.10 -1.23
CA ARG A 32 1.61 1.12 -2.30
C ARG A 32 2.98 0.46 -2.38
N LYS A 33 3.02 -0.84 -2.17
CA LYS A 33 4.25 -1.62 -2.32
C LYS A 33 4.34 -2.10 -3.77
N CYS A 34 5.49 -1.90 -4.42
CA CYS A 34 5.75 -2.56 -5.70
C CYS A 34 5.78 -4.07 -5.46
N PRO A 35 5.00 -4.88 -6.22
CA PRO A 35 4.96 -6.32 -6.03
C PRO A 35 6.23 -7.03 -6.53
N VAL A 36 7.08 -6.34 -7.29
CA VAL A 36 8.31 -6.90 -7.87
C VAL A 36 9.51 -6.68 -6.95
N CYS A 37 9.85 -5.43 -6.62
CA CYS A 37 11.00 -5.11 -5.77
C CYS A 37 10.66 -4.83 -4.30
N GLY A 38 9.37 -4.69 -3.97
CA GLY A 38 8.93 -4.35 -2.63
C GLY A 38 9.10 -2.88 -2.22
N GLY A 39 9.47 -2.00 -3.15
CA GLY A 39 9.59 -0.55 -2.91
C GLY A 39 8.28 0.05 -2.39
N LYS A 40 8.36 0.92 -1.39
CA LYS A 40 7.19 1.57 -0.78
C LYS A 40 7.00 2.97 -1.38
N TYR A 41 5.82 3.22 -1.93
CA TYR A 41 5.45 4.51 -2.51
C TYR A 41 4.21 5.05 -1.83
N TYR A 42 4.20 6.33 -1.51
CA TYR A 42 3.05 6.98 -0.87
C TYR A 42 1.92 7.31 -1.86
N SER A 43 2.10 7.05 -3.17
CA SER A 43 1.07 7.24 -4.18
C SER A 43 1.14 6.24 -5.33
N ILE A 44 0.00 6.04 -6.00
CA ILE A 44 -0.12 5.21 -7.21
C ILE A 44 0.74 5.77 -8.34
N ARG A 45 0.75 7.10 -8.50
CA ARG A 45 1.51 7.79 -9.56
C ARG A 45 3.00 7.50 -9.44
N LEU A 46 3.53 7.59 -8.23
CA LEU A 46 4.95 7.32 -7.98
C LEU A 46 5.31 5.85 -8.17
N MET A 47 4.43 4.93 -7.75
CA MET A 47 4.63 3.52 -8.04
C MET A 47 4.62 3.24 -9.54
N ARG A 48 3.74 3.88 -10.32
CA ARG A 48 3.72 3.75 -11.78
C ARG A 48 4.98 4.33 -12.44
N LEU A 49 5.42 5.51 -12.00
CA LEU A 49 6.67 6.11 -12.48
C LEU A 49 7.87 5.20 -12.19
N HIS A 50 7.91 4.59 -11.01
CA HIS A 50 8.90 3.55 -10.69
C HIS A 50 8.84 2.39 -11.69
N LEU A 51 7.67 1.80 -11.92
CA LEU A 51 7.53 0.67 -12.85
C LEU A 51 8.00 1.04 -14.27
N ILE A 52 7.73 2.26 -14.72
CA ILE A 52 8.12 2.75 -16.05
C ILE A 52 9.63 3.02 -16.12
N ASN A 53 10.20 3.70 -15.11
CA ASN A 53 11.63 3.99 -15.08
C ASN A 53 12.47 2.72 -14.94
N GLU A 54 12.04 1.80 -14.08
CA GLU A 54 12.74 0.52 -13.87
C GLU A 54 12.55 -0.46 -15.02
N ALA A 55 11.57 -0.26 -15.92
CA ALA A 55 11.37 -1.15 -17.08
C ALA A 55 12.60 -1.22 -18.00
N LEU A 56 13.49 -0.22 -17.94
CA LEU A 56 14.74 -0.18 -18.69
C LEU A 56 15.91 -0.89 -17.98
N PHE A 57 15.81 -1.11 -16.66
CA PHE A 57 16.88 -1.71 -15.83
C PHE A 57 16.54 -3.13 -15.35
N ASP A 58 15.26 -3.43 -15.16
CA ASP A 58 14.79 -4.70 -14.63
C ASP A 58 13.51 -5.16 -15.36
N THR A 59 13.70 -6.17 -16.21
CA THR A 59 12.65 -6.77 -17.05
C THR A 59 11.48 -7.34 -16.23
N ARG A 60 11.67 -7.63 -14.94
CA ARG A 60 10.59 -8.09 -14.05
C ARG A 60 9.55 -7.01 -13.81
N HIS A 61 9.96 -5.73 -13.76
CA HIS A 61 9.05 -4.60 -13.64
C HIS A 61 8.27 -4.34 -14.94
N MET A 62 8.92 -4.52 -16.09
CA MET A 62 8.29 -4.44 -17.41
C MET A 62 7.21 -5.52 -17.60
N ASN A 63 7.51 -6.77 -17.23
CA ASN A 63 6.55 -7.89 -17.34
C ASN A 63 5.30 -7.67 -16.48
N TYR A 64 5.43 -7.02 -15.32
CA TYR A 64 4.28 -6.65 -14.49
C TYR A 64 3.38 -5.60 -15.15
N LEU A 65 3.94 -4.68 -15.95
CA LEU A 65 3.15 -3.69 -16.70
C LEU A 65 2.41 -4.31 -17.90
N ILE A 66 2.91 -5.41 -18.46
CA ILE A 66 2.29 -6.11 -19.61
C ILE A 66 1.25 -7.13 -19.14
N SER A 67 1.35 -7.63 -17.91
CA SER A 67 0.48 -8.69 -17.36
C SER A 67 -0.79 -8.19 -16.65
N VAL A 68 -0.95 -6.86 -16.46
CA VAL A 68 -2.14 -6.21 -15.85
C VAL A 68 -2.90 -5.42 -16.89
#